data_AF-A0A7D5MKJ6-F1
#
_entry.id   AF-A0A7D5MKJ6-F1
#
_cell.length_a   1.000
_cell.length_b   1.000
_cell.length_c   1.000
_cell.angle_alpha   90.00
_cell.angle_beta   90.00
_cell.angle_gamma   90.00
#
_symmetry.space_group_name_H-M   'P 1'
#
loop_
_entity.id
_entity.type
_entity.pdbx_description
1 polymer ?
#
loop_
_entity_poly.entity_id
_entity_poly.type
_entity_poly.pdbx_seq_one_letter_code
_entity_poly.pdbx_strand_id
1 'polypeptide(L)'
;MNNEKLALTIIRMAAAGNMLIHGIARIINNGVSPFDGFLSGFGFPPYSAWVITLFEIAGAVVLLFNRWVMPISILFILQLLMGIILVHGREGWFVVGAGRNGMEYNVLLMVCFISTIWAKPKNHFVFDCCV
;
A
#
# COMPACT_ATOMS: atom_id res chain seq x y z
N MET A 1 -8.84 18.58 -17.25
CA MET A 1 -9.03 17.21 -16.73
C MET A 1 -10.53 16.99 -16.59
N ASN A 2 -11.10 15.88 -17.10
CA ASN A 2 -12.52 15.60 -16.89
C ASN A 2 -12.77 15.09 -15.46
N ASN A 3 -13.99 15.24 -14.95
CA ASN A 3 -14.34 14.95 -13.55
C ASN A 3 -13.99 13.50 -13.13
N GLU A 4 -14.08 12.55 -14.06
CA GLU A 4 -13.73 11.14 -13.85
C GLU A 4 -12.23 10.95 -13.54
N LYS A 5 -11.34 11.56 -14.34
CA LYS A 5 -9.89 11.50 -14.11
C LYS A 5 -9.50 12.20 -12.81
N LEU A 6 -10.19 13.29 -12.46
CA LEU A 6 -9.97 13.97 -11.19
C LEU A 6 -10.35 13.06 -10.01
N ALA A 7 -11.51 12.41 -10.07
CA ALA A 7 -11.95 11.48 -9.02
C ALA A 7 -10.95 10.32 -8.81
N LEU A 8 -10.47 9.70 -9.89
CA LEU A 8 -9.48 8.62 -9.82
C LEU A 8 -8.13 9.11 -9.30
N THR A 9 -7.75 10.35 -9.63
CA THR A 9 -6.55 10.98 -9.06
C THR A 9 -6.68 11.14 -7.55
N ILE A 10 -7.83 11.63 -7.07
CA ILE A 10 -8.08 11.77 -5.63
C ILE A 10 -8.00 10.41 -4.91
N ILE A 11 -8.59 9.35 -5.49
CA ILE A 11 -8.51 7.99 -4.95
C ILE A 11 -7.05 7.52 -4.84
N ARG A 12 -6.23 7.71 -5.88
CA ARG A 12 -4.81 7.37 -5.82
C ARG A 12 -4.09 8.17 -4.74
N MET A 13 -4.32 9.47 -4.67
CA MET A 13 -3.66 10.34 -3.68
C MET A 13 -4.02 9.90 -2.26
N ALA A 14 -5.28 9.56 -2.00
CA ALA A 14 -5.71 9.04 -0.71
C ALA A 14 -5.06 7.69 -0.38
N ALA A 15 -5.07 6.73 -1.30
CA ALA A 15 -4.49 5.40 -1.07
C ALA A 15 -2.97 5.47 -0.88
N ALA A 16 -2.25 6.18 -1.75
CA ALA A 16 -0.81 6.38 -1.64
C ALA A 16 -0.45 7.15 -0.36
N GLY A 17 -1.20 8.22 -0.03
CA GLY A 17 -1.00 8.98 1.20
C GLY A 17 -1.11 8.12 2.46
N ASN A 18 -2.05 7.17 2.49
CA ASN A 18 -2.17 6.25 3.62
C ASN A 18 -1.00 5.26 3.70
N MET A 19 -0.53 4.71 2.58
CA MET A 19 0.68 3.87 2.58
C MET A 19 1.92 4.66 3.03
N LEU A 20 2.02 5.93 2.62
CA LEU A 20 3.10 6.82 3.05
C LEU A 20 3.09 7.03 4.56
N ILE A 21 1.94 7.41 5.12
CA ILE A 21 1.78 7.63 6.56
C ILE A 21 2.06 6.34 7.33
N HIS A 22 1.64 5.18 6.83
CA HIS A 22 1.88 3.90 7.48
C HIS A 22 3.39 3.60 7.63
N GLY A 23 4.16 3.76 6.55
CA GLY A 23 5.62 3.59 6.59
C GLY A 23 6.29 4.61 7.52
N ILE A 24 5.93 5.90 7.43
CA ILE A 24 6.47 6.96 8.29
C ILE A 24 6.15 6.70 9.76
N ALA A 25 4.90 6.36 10.08
CA ALA A 25 4.47 6.05 11.43
C ALA A 25 5.23 4.85 12.01
N ARG A 26 5.55 3.83 11.19
CA ARG A 26 6.39 2.71 11.64
C ARG A 26 7.79 3.16 12.06
N ILE A 27 8.39 4.12 11.35
CA ILE A 27 9.70 4.68 11.72
C ILE A 27 9.59 5.51 12.99
N ILE A 28 8.68 6.49 13.03
CA ILE A 28 8.56 7.45 14.15
C ILE A 28 8.24 6.74 15.46
N ASN A 29 7.42 5.68 15.42
CA ASN A 29 7.05 4.92 16.62
C ASN A 29 8.05 3.80 16.96
N ASN A 30 9.26 3.79 16.38
CA ASN A 30 10.27 2.74 16.55
C ASN A 30 9.73 1.31 16.27
N GLY A 31 8.75 1.21 15.38
CA GLY A 31 8.04 -0.03 15.06
C GLY A 31 8.77 -0.94 14.07
N VAL A 32 9.88 -0.48 13.45
CA VAL A 32 10.59 -1.28 12.44
C VAL A 32 11.26 -2.50 13.05
N SER A 33 12.05 -2.35 14.13
CA SER A 33 12.75 -3.49 14.75
C SER A 33 11.80 -4.54 15.34
N PRO A 34 10.73 -4.17 16.07
CA PRO A 34 9.71 -5.15 16.50
C PRO A 34 9.03 -5.87 15.33
N PHE A 35 8.74 -5.16 14.24
CA PHE A 35 8.15 -5.76 13.06
C PHE A 35 9.12 -6.73 12.36
N ASP A 36 10.42 -6.40 12.32
CA ASP A 36 11.45 -7.29 11.77
C ASP A 36 11.57 -8.60 12.56
N GLY A 37 11.52 -8.51 13.90
CA GLY A 37 11.47 -9.68 14.77
C GLY A 37 10.23 -10.53 14.54
N PHE A 38 9.06 -9.90 14.36
CA PHE A 38 7.82 -10.60 14.01
C PHE A 38 7.96 -11.35 12.67
N LEU A 39 8.47 -10.70 11.63
CA LEU A 39 8.68 -11.32 10.31
C LEU A 39 9.71 -12.45 10.37
N SER A 40 10.78 -12.27 11.14
CA SER A 40 11.80 -13.32 11.35
C SER A 40 11.17 -14.59 11.94
N GLY A 41 10.16 -14.46 12.81
CA GLY A 41 9.38 -15.59 13.32
C GLY A 41 8.62 -16.40 12.26
N PHE A 42 8.35 -15.81 11.10
CA PHE A 42 7.78 -16.49 9.93
C PHE A 42 8.84 -16.96 8.92
N GLY A 43 10.13 -16.82 9.24
CA GLY A 43 11.25 -17.23 8.37
C GLY A 43 11.65 -16.19 7.33
N PHE A 44 11.22 -14.94 7.45
CA PHE A 44 11.70 -13.87 6.57
C PHE A 44 13.18 -13.54 6.87
N PRO A 45 13.97 -13.13 5.86
CA PRO A 45 15.34 -12.69 6.07
C PRO A 45 15.43 -11.45 6.98
N PRO A 46 16.58 -11.23 7.65
CA PRO A 46 16.83 -10.00 8.41
C PRO A 46 16.62 -8.75 7.56
N TYR A 47 16.19 -7.65 8.19
CA TYR A 47 15.93 -6.36 7.56
C TYR A 47 14.72 -6.30 6.61
N SER A 48 13.92 -7.36 6.52
CA SER A 48 12.69 -7.39 5.71
C SER A 48 11.73 -6.26 6.07
N ALA A 49 11.61 -5.91 7.36
CA ALA A 49 10.78 -4.79 7.79
C ALA A 49 11.28 -3.45 7.24
N TRP A 50 12.60 -3.24 7.15
CA TRP A 50 13.16 -2.04 6.54
C TRP A 50 12.87 -1.97 5.06
N VAL A 51 13.02 -3.09 4.33
CA VAL A 51 12.68 -3.15 2.90
C VAL A 51 11.22 -2.78 2.67
N ILE A 52 10.29 -3.36 3.43
CA ILE A 52 8.86 -3.06 3.34
C ILE A 52 8.59 -1.58 3.66
N THR A 53 9.17 -1.06 4.75
CA THR A 53 8.98 0.32 5.20
C THR A 53 9.49 1.34 4.18
N LEU A 54 10.68 1.11 3.63
CA LEU A 54 11.25 1.98 2.61
C LEU A 54 10.46 1.91 1.30
N PHE A 55 9.99 0.73 0.92
CA PHE A 55 9.08 0.59 -0.22
C PHE A 55 7.77 1.34 0.00
N GLU A 56 7.16 1.27 1.19
CA GLU A 56 5.94 2.02 1.49
C GLU A 56 6.11 3.52 1.27
N ILE A 57 7.20 4.08 1.78
CA ILE A 57 7.49 5.51 1.68
C ILE A 57 7.82 5.88 0.23
N ALA A 58 8.81 5.21 -0.37
CA ALA A 58 9.30 5.55 -1.71
C ALA A 58 8.22 5.27 -2.78
N GLY A 59 7.58 4.11 -2.71
CA GLY A 59 6.51 3.71 -3.62
C GLY A 59 5.32 4.66 -3.55
N ALA A 60 4.90 5.06 -2.34
CA ALA A 60 3.83 6.02 -2.19
C ALA A 60 4.19 7.39 -2.77
N VAL A 61 5.39 7.91 -2.49
CA VAL A 61 5.87 9.17 -3.08
C VAL A 61 5.83 9.13 -4.61
N VAL A 62 6.35 8.04 -5.22
CA VAL A 62 6.33 7.87 -6.67
C VAL A 62 4.90 7.83 -7.23
N LEU A 63 3.96 7.17 -6.54
CA LEU A 63 2.54 7.18 -6.90
C LEU A 63 1.89 8.56 -6.79
N LEU A 64 2.24 9.36 -5.78
CA LEU A 64 1.72 10.73 -5.64
C LEU A 64 2.09 11.58 -6.86
N PHE A 65 3.29 11.39 -7.42
CA PHE A 65 3.74 12.02 -8.67
C PHE A 65 3.21 11.36 -9.96
N ASN A 66 2.23 10.46 -9.89
CA ASN A 66 1.68 9.75 -11.05
C ASN A 66 2.71 8.91 -11.83
N ARG A 67 3.81 8.50 -11.21
CA ARG A 67 4.84 7.70 -11.86
C ARG A 67 4.67 6.22 -11.49
N TRP A 68 4.98 5.34 -12.44
CA TRP A 68 5.07 3.88 -12.22
C TRP A 68 3.81 3.29 -11.57
N VAL A 69 2.66 3.85 -11.95
CA VAL A 69 1.38 3.64 -11.28
C VAL A 69 1.00 2.17 -11.20
N MET A 70 1.04 1.47 -12.33
CA MET A 70 0.67 0.05 -12.40
C MET A 70 1.58 -0.84 -11.53
N PRO A 71 2.91 -0.91 -11.74
CA PRO A 71 3.75 -1.85 -11.00
C PRO A 71 3.75 -1.56 -9.49
N ILE A 72 3.79 -0.29 -9.07
CA ILE A 72 3.80 0.04 -7.64
C ILE A 72 2.45 -0.28 -6.99
N SER A 73 1.32 -0.02 -7.68
CA SER A 73 0.00 -0.38 -7.17
C SER A 73 -0.14 -1.91 -6.99
N ILE A 74 0.40 -2.71 -7.92
CA ILE A 74 0.43 -4.17 -7.79
C ILE A 74 1.25 -4.59 -6.57
N LEU A 75 2.45 -4.02 -6.38
CA LEU A 75 3.28 -4.32 -5.22
C LEU A 75 2.59 -3.94 -3.90
N PHE A 76 1.88 -2.81 -3.85
CA PHE A 76 1.07 -2.46 -2.68
C PHE A 76 -0.08 -3.43 -2.42
N ILE A 77 -0.77 -3.89 -3.47
CA ILE A 77 -1.81 -4.92 -3.34
C ILE A 77 -1.24 -6.20 -2.75
N LEU A 78 -0.08 -6.66 -3.23
CA LEU A 78 0.59 -7.85 -2.70
C LEU A 78 1.03 -7.66 -1.24
N GLN A 79 1.53 -6.47 -0.90
CA GLN A 79 1.91 -6.16 0.47
C GLN A 79 0.69 -6.16 1.42
N LEU A 80 -0.42 -5.54 1.01
CA LEU A 80 -1.68 -5.54 1.77
C LEU A 80 -2.23 -6.96 1.93
N LEU A 81 -2.17 -7.77 0.88
CA LEU A 81 -2.58 -9.18 0.93
C LEU A 81 -1.75 -9.97 1.96
N MET A 82 -0.43 -9.76 1.99
CA MET A 82 0.43 -10.36 3.02
C MET A 82 0.10 -9.82 4.42
N GLY A 83 -0.22 -8.54 4.56
CA GLY A 83 -0.72 -7.96 5.81
C GLY A 83 -1.99 -8.64 6.31
N ILE A 84 -2.92 -8.94 5.41
CA ILE A 84 -4.12 -9.73 5.74
C ILE A 84 -3.73 -11.13 6.21
N ILE A 85 -2.92 -11.85 5.45
CA ILE A 85 -2.56 -13.25 5.77
C ILE A 85 -1.82 -13.34 7.11
N LEU A 86 -0.85 -12.46 7.34
CA LEU A 86 0.06 -12.54 8.49
C LEU A 86 -0.52 -11.89 9.75
N VAL A 87 -1.33 -10.84 9.62
CA VAL A 87 -1.73 -10.00 10.75
C VAL A 87 -3.24 -9.89 10.87
N HIS A 88 -3.91 -9.34 9.85
CA HIS A 88 -5.27 -8.82 10.03
C HIS A 88 -6.38 -9.85 9.86
N GLY A 89 -6.16 -10.92 9.09
CA GLY A 89 -7.18 -11.93 8.79
C GLY A 89 -7.69 -12.66 10.04
N ARG A 90 -6.81 -12.89 11.01
CA ARG A 90 -7.17 -13.50 12.32
C ARG A 90 -7.95 -12.57 13.25
N GLU A 91 -7.84 -11.24 13.06
CA GLU A 91 -8.59 -10.25 13.85
C GLU A 91 -10.00 -10.01 13.29
N GLY A 92 -10.35 -10.67 12.17
CA GLY A 92 -11.66 -10.58 11.52
C GLY A 92 -11.78 -9.40 10.57
N TRP A 93 -13.02 -8.96 10.33
CA TRP A 93 -13.30 -7.93 9.31
C TRP A 93 -13.03 -6.51 9.82
N PHE A 94 -13.59 -6.14 10.97
CA PHE A 94 -13.77 -4.74 11.36
C PHE A 94 -12.50 -4.09 11.93
N VAL A 95 -12.24 -2.85 11.50
CA VAL A 95 -11.16 -2.01 12.05
C VAL A 95 -11.65 -1.13 13.20
N VAL A 96 -12.94 -0.76 13.20
CA VAL A 96 -13.59 0.06 14.25
C VAL A 96 -14.96 -0.52 14.61
N GLY A 97 -15.37 -0.38 15.88
CA GLY A 97 -16.70 -0.78 16.36
C GLY A 97 -16.76 -2.25 16.74
N ALA A 98 -17.29 -3.09 15.84
CA ALA A 98 -17.49 -4.52 16.08
C ALA A 98 -16.18 -5.34 16.15
N GLY A 99 -15.03 -4.70 15.96
CA GLY A 99 -13.70 -5.29 16.04
C GLY A 99 -12.61 -4.22 16.07
N ARG A 100 -11.36 -4.68 16.04
CA ARG A 100 -10.16 -3.85 15.93
C ARG A 100 -9.14 -4.57 15.06
N ASN A 101 -8.29 -3.81 14.36
CA ASN A 101 -7.17 -4.37 13.60
C ASN A 101 -7.57 -5.39 12.50
N GLY A 102 -8.83 -5.41 12.07
CA GLY A 102 -9.32 -6.31 11.02
C GLY A 102 -8.89 -5.91 9.61
N MET A 103 -9.37 -6.67 8.62
CA MET A 103 -8.94 -6.56 7.22
C MET A 103 -9.72 -5.55 6.35
N GLU A 104 -10.84 -4.98 6.82
CA GLU A 104 -11.70 -4.06 6.06
C GLU A 104 -10.92 -2.96 5.34
N TYR A 105 -10.02 -2.29 6.07
CA TYR A 105 -9.22 -1.20 5.51
C TYR A 105 -8.20 -1.66 4.47
N ASN A 106 -7.65 -2.87 4.62
CA ASN A 106 -6.75 -3.47 3.62
C ASN A 106 -7.50 -3.70 2.31
N VAL A 107 -8.71 -4.28 2.39
CA VAL A 107 -9.56 -4.54 1.22
C VAL A 107 -9.94 -3.24 0.52
N LEU A 108 -10.29 -2.19 1.27
CA LEU A 108 -10.58 -0.87 0.72
C LEU A 108 -9.40 -0.32 -0.08
N LEU A 109 -8.20 -0.32 0.51
CA LEU A 109 -6.99 0.17 -0.17
C LEU A 109 -6.66 -0.65 -1.41
N MET A 110 -6.84 -1.97 -1.38
CA MET A 110 -6.66 -2.82 -2.58
C MET A 110 -7.59 -2.39 -3.71
N VAL A 111 -8.87 -2.13 -3.43
CA VAL A 111 -9.84 -1.64 -4.44
C VAL A 111 -9.43 -0.27 -4.98
N CYS A 112 -8.91 0.64 -4.15
CA CYS A 112 -8.39 1.93 -4.60
C CYS A 112 -7.19 1.75 -5.56
N PHE A 113 -6.27 0.84 -5.27
CA PHE A 113 -5.13 0.54 -6.15
C PHE A 113 -5.56 -0.12 -7.46
N ILE A 114 -6.52 -1.05 -7.42
CA ILE A 114 -7.12 -1.65 -8.63
C ILE A 114 -7.76 -0.56 -9.51
N SER A 115 -8.54 0.34 -8.90
CA SER A 115 -9.17 1.46 -9.60
C SER A 115 -8.14 2.39 -10.26
N THR A 116 -7.04 2.63 -9.56
CA THR A 116 -5.91 3.43 -10.07
C THR A 116 -5.23 2.77 -11.28
N ILE A 117 -5.10 1.44 -11.27
CA ILE A 117 -4.55 0.67 -12.40
C ILE A 117 -5.48 0.80 -13.62
N TRP A 118 -6.79 0.62 -13.43
CA TRP A 118 -7.78 0.69 -14.52
C TRP A 118 -7.95 2.09 -15.11
N ALA A 119 -7.63 3.14 -14.37
CA ALA A 119 -7.63 4.51 -14.87
C ALA A 119 -6.61 4.75 -15.99
N LYS A 120 -5.55 3.93 -16.09
CA LYS A 120 -4.48 4.12 -17.06
C LYS A 120 -4.91 3.58 -18.44
N PRO A 121 -4.80 4.38 -19.53
CA PRO A 121 -5.13 3.91 -20.86
C PRO A 121 -4.25 2.71 -21.27
N LYS A 122 -4.89 1.69 -21.85
CA LYS A 122 -4.32 0.36 -22.14
C LYS A 122 -3.14 0.35 -23.13
N ASN A 123 -2.84 1.49 -23.78
CA ASN A 123 -1.88 1.57 -24.88
C ASN A 123 -0.43 1.84 -24.44
N HIS A 124 -0.15 1.97 -23.14
CA HIS A 124 1.20 2.16 -22.61
C HIS A 124 1.54 1.09 -21.57
N PHE A 125 1.78 -0.13 -22.07
CA PHE A 125 2.29 -1.27 -21.29
C PHE A 125 3.80 -1.17 -20.98
N VAL A 126 4.45 -0.11 -21.43
CA VAL A 126 5.87 0.13 -21.26
C VAL A 126 6.03 1.32 -20.32
N PHE A 127 6.85 1.11 -19.28
CA PHE A 127 7.33 2.10 -18.32
C PHE A 127 7.26 3.55 -18.82
N ASP A 128 6.21 4.29 -18.45
CA ASP A 128 6.13 5.72 -18.79
C ASP A 128 7.05 6.50 -17.85
N CYS A 129 8.33 6.51 -18.24
CA CYS A 129 9.17 7.69 -18.20
C CYS A 129 8.57 8.72 -19.17
N CYS A 130 7.67 9.57 -18.69
CA CYS A 130 7.59 10.98 -19.05
C CYS A 130 6.48 11.65 -18.27
N VAL A 131 6.69 12.96 -18.07
CA VAL A 131 5.93 13.95 -17.31
C VAL A 131 4.43 13.86 -17.53
#